data_AF-A0A199VEI6-F1
#
_entry.id   AF-A0A199VEI6-F1
#
_cell.length_a   1.000
_cell.length_b   1.000
_cell.length_c   1.000
_cell.angle_alpha   90.00
_cell.angle_beta   90.00
_cell.angle_gamma   90.00
#
_symmetry.space_group_name_H-M   'P 1'
#
loop_
_entity.id
_entity.type
_entity.pdbx_description
1 polymer ?
#
loop_
_entity_poly.entity_id
_entity_poly.type
_entity_poly.pdbx_seq_one_letter_code
_entity_poly.pdbx_strand_id
1 'polypeptide(L)'
;MEDIELKGCVYRIRKCAFDLLSMEEDLVVDDDDDGDDEGSWDLIGKEFQLKAAFLYCDLSKVISSAKDERKKALADLGNKLLYLMEELDRAVKSRSISLTQVCYSDTAHTLHEVMAALVPSN
;
A
#
# COMPACT_ATOMS: atom_id res chain seq x y z
N MET A 1 -8.45 -6.25 -25.73
CA MET A 1 -7.14 -5.69 -25.33
C MET A 1 -7.24 -5.09 -23.94
N GLU A 2 -8.21 -4.21 -23.69
CA GLU A 2 -8.49 -3.57 -22.39
C GLU A 2 -8.70 -4.57 -21.21
N ASP A 3 -9.35 -5.71 -21.44
CA ASP A 3 -9.51 -6.76 -20.41
C ASP A 3 -8.18 -7.41 -19.98
N ILE A 4 -7.23 -7.57 -20.91
CA ILE A 4 -5.90 -8.14 -20.61
C ILE A 4 -5.08 -7.14 -19.80
N GLU A 5 -5.16 -5.85 -20.15
CA GLU A 5 -4.47 -4.78 -19.43
C GLU A 5 -5.00 -4.62 -18.00
N LEU A 6 -6.32 -4.69 -17.80
CA LEU A 6 -6.94 -4.63 -16.48
C LEU A 6 -6.56 -5.84 -15.62
N LYS A 7 -6.55 -7.06 -16.18
CA LYS A 7 -6.04 -8.24 -15.47
C LYS A 7 -4.58 -8.06 -15.04
N GLY A 8 -3.76 -7.45 -15.90
CA GLY A 8 -2.39 -7.09 -15.55
C GLY A 8 -2.30 -6.07 -14.41
N CYS A 9 -3.17 -5.06 -14.40
CA CYS A 9 -3.27 -4.08 -13.31
C CYS A 9 -3.64 -4.76 -11.98
N VAL A 10 -4.69 -5.60 -11.98
CA VAL A 10 -5.12 -6.33 -10.78
C VAL A 10 -4.00 -7.23 -10.24
N TYR A 11 -3.28 -7.93 -11.12
CA TYR A 11 -2.13 -8.74 -10.73
C TYR A 11 -1.03 -7.91 -10.06
N ARG A 12 -0.65 -6.77 -10.64
CA ARG A 12 0.39 -5.90 -10.08
C ARG A 12 -0.05 -5.23 -8.77
N ILE A 13 -1.32 -4.85 -8.63
CA ILE A 13 -1.87 -4.35 -7.35
C ILE A 13 -1.69 -5.41 -6.26
N ARG A 14 -2.09 -6.66 -6.53
CA ARG A 14 -1.93 -7.77 -5.56
C ARG A 14 -0.48 -8.01 -5.20
N LYS A 15 0.43 -7.94 -6.19
CA LYS A 15 1.87 -8.05 -5.93
C LYS A 15 2.38 -6.91 -5.04
N CYS A 16 2.03 -5.66 -5.33
CA CYS A 16 2.45 -4.52 -4.52
C CYS A 16 1.87 -4.60 -3.10
N ALA A 17 0.60 -5.00 -2.96
CA ALA A 17 -0.04 -5.20 -1.66
C ALA A 17 0.66 -6.30 -0.85
N PHE A 18 1.00 -7.44 -1.48
CA PHE A 18 1.76 -8.50 -0.84
C PHE A 18 3.15 -8.03 -0.39
N ASP A 19 3.88 -7.34 -1.26
CA ASP A 19 5.20 -6.80 -0.93
C ASP A 19 5.10 -5.83 0.27
N LEU A 20 4.13 -4.90 0.26
CA LEU A 20 3.89 -3.95 1.36
C LEU A 20 3.49 -4.65 2.68
N LEU A 21 2.66 -5.69 2.60
CA LEU A 21 2.26 -6.50 3.76
C LEU A 21 3.41 -7.36 4.31
N SER A 22 4.46 -7.57 3.52
CA SER A 22 5.65 -8.31 3.97
C SER A 22 6.67 -7.40 4.66
N MET A 23 6.51 -6.08 4.57
CA MET A 23 7.42 -5.09 5.19
C MET A 23 7.19 -4.92 6.69
N GLU A 24 6.25 -5.65 7.31
CA GLU A 24 5.97 -5.53 8.75
C GLU A 24 7.27 -5.68 9.52
N GLU A 25 7.95 -6.84 9.40
CA GLU A 25 9.18 -7.16 10.12
C GLU A 25 10.29 -6.11 9.93
N ASP A 26 10.44 -5.54 8.73
CA ASP A 26 11.44 -4.51 8.42
C ASP A 26 11.11 -3.16 9.07
N LEU A 27 9.83 -2.87 9.33
CA LEU A 27 9.35 -1.62 9.93
C LEU A 27 9.27 -1.66 11.46
N VAL A 28 9.43 -2.84 12.08
CA VAL A 28 9.27 -3.04 13.53
C VAL A 28 10.57 -3.30 14.29
N VAL A 29 11.74 -3.08 13.68
CA VAL A 29 13.04 -3.38 14.32
C VAL A 29 13.15 -2.72 15.71
N ASP A 30 13.53 -3.51 16.72
CA ASP A 30 13.58 -3.12 18.13
C ASP A 30 14.51 -1.92 18.38
N ASP A 31 14.11 -1.05 19.33
CA ASP A 31 14.81 0.18 19.77
C ASP A 31 16.26 -0.05 20.32
N ASP A 32 16.73 -1.29 20.40
CA ASP A 32 17.98 -1.69 21.07
C ASP A 32 19.21 -1.78 20.12
N ASP A 33 19.07 -1.51 18.81
CA ASP A 33 20.19 -1.55 17.86
C ASP A 33 20.95 -0.21 17.81
N ASP A 34 21.96 -0.08 18.67
CA ASP A 34 22.92 1.02 18.71
C ASP A 34 23.79 1.06 17.43
N GLY A 35 23.24 1.63 16.36
CA GLY A 35 24.02 2.41 15.38
C GLY A 35 24.52 1.70 14.12
N ASP A 36 23.63 1.51 13.13
CA ASP A 36 23.90 1.80 11.70
C ASP A 36 22.56 1.96 10.90
N ASP A 37 21.55 2.56 11.53
CA ASP A 37 20.15 2.48 11.10
C ASP A 37 19.75 3.55 10.04
N GLU A 38 20.65 4.49 9.70
CA GLU A 38 20.32 5.61 8.81
C GLU A 38 20.04 5.17 7.37
N GLY A 39 20.77 4.16 6.89
CA GLY A 39 20.57 3.58 5.57
C GLY A 39 19.33 2.68 5.47
N SER A 40 18.91 2.08 6.59
CA SER A 40 17.79 1.13 6.64
C SER A 40 16.46 1.84 6.44
N TRP A 41 16.14 2.85 7.27
CA TRP A 41 14.91 3.64 7.13
C TRP A 41 14.80 4.32 5.75
N ASP A 42 15.91 4.84 5.23
CA ASP A 42 15.94 5.48 3.91
C ASP A 42 15.68 4.48 2.77
N LEU A 43 16.18 3.25 2.90
CA LEU A 43 15.93 2.17 1.93
C LEU A 43 14.48 1.69 2.01
N ILE A 44 13.99 1.41 3.22
CA ILE A 44 12.61 1.01 3.51
C ILE A 44 11.64 2.05 2.98
N GLY A 45 11.87 3.34 3.25
CA GLY A 45 11.04 4.43 2.77
C GLY A 45 11.00 4.52 1.24
N LYS A 46 12.15 4.32 0.57
CA LYS A 46 12.22 4.30 -0.91
C LYS A 46 11.50 3.10 -1.50
N GLU A 47 11.65 1.92 -0.91
CA GLU A 47 10.94 0.73 -1.33
C GLU A 47 9.43 0.91 -1.17
N PHE A 48 8.99 1.36 0.00
CA PHE A 48 7.59 1.67 0.28
C PHE A 48 7.00 2.63 -0.76
N GLN A 49 7.66 3.77 -1.01
CA GLN A 49 7.21 4.75 -1.99
C GLN A 49 7.12 4.18 -3.41
N LEU A 50 8.07 3.33 -3.80
CA LEU A 50 8.07 2.67 -5.10
C LEU A 50 6.85 1.75 -5.25
N LYS A 51 6.59 0.88 -4.26
CA LYS A 51 5.44 -0.04 -4.27
C LYS A 51 4.12 0.74 -4.25
N ALA A 52 4.03 1.76 -3.41
CA ALA A 52 2.86 2.64 -3.32
C ALA A 52 2.57 3.31 -4.67
N ALA A 53 3.58 3.87 -5.34
CA ALA A 53 3.42 4.51 -6.64
C ALA A 53 2.88 3.55 -7.70
N PHE A 54 3.42 2.33 -7.79
CA PHE A 54 2.91 1.30 -8.70
C PHE A 54 1.46 0.91 -8.38
N LEU A 55 1.16 0.70 -7.10
CA LEU A 55 -0.18 0.38 -6.63
C LEU A 55 -1.19 1.45 -7.04
N TYR A 56 -0.89 2.73 -6.81
CA TYR A 56 -1.78 3.84 -7.17
C TYR A 56 -1.98 3.98 -8.68
N CYS A 57 -0.91 3.83 -9.46
CA CYS A 57 -1.00 3.89 -10.92
C CYS A 57 -1.96 2.84 -11.47
N ASP A 58 -1.89 1.61 -10.98
CA ASP A 58 -2.76 0.53 -11.43
C ASP A 58 -4.17 0.62 -10.81
N LEU A 59 -4.30 1.01 -9.55
CA LEU A 59 -5.59 1.19 -8.88
C LEU A 59 -6.42 2.29 -9.57
N SER A 60 -5.79 3.40 -9.95
CA SER A 60 -6.43 4.49 -10.70
C SER A 60 -7.00 4.01 -12.03
N LYS A 61 -6.29 3.14 -12.76
CA LYS A 61 -6.78 2.53 -14.01
C LYS A 61 -7.99 1.63 -13.74
N VAL A 62 -7.92 0.77 -12.71
CA VAL A 62 -9.02 -0.13 -12.35
C VAL A 62 -10.27 0.64 -11.92
N ILE A 63 -10.12 1.71 -11.14
CA ILE A 63 -11.23 2.62 -10.76
C ILE A 63 -11.82 3.28 -12.01
N SER A 64 -10.98 3.78 -12.91
CA SER A 64 -11.42 4.49 -14.10
C SER A 64 -12.26 3.61 -15.03
N SER A 65 -11.90 2.33 -15.15
CA SER A 65 -12.63 1.33 -15.95
C SER A 65 -13.84 0.71 -15.24
N ALA A 66 -13.99 0.90 -13.92
CA ALA A 66 -15.16 0.44 -13.18
C ALA A 66 -16.40 1.28 -13.50
N LYS A 67 -17.60 0.73 -13.23
CA LYS A 67 -18.89 1.39 -13.45
C LYS A 67 -19.68 1.54 -12.15
N ASP A 68 -20.55 2.54 -12.13
CA ASP A 68 -21.61 2.74 -11.13
C ASP A 68 -21.11 2.59 -9.68
N GLU A 69 -21.80 1.78 -8.89
CA GLU A 69 -21.52 1.55 -7.46
C GLU A 69 -20.12 0.98 -7.22
N ARG A 70 -19.63 0.11 -8.11
CA ARG A 70 -18.28 -0.47 -8.00
C ARG A 70 -17.21 0.61 -8.15
N LYS A 71 -17.40 1.56 -9.07
CA LYS A 71 -16.48 2.69 -9.23
C LYS A 71 -16.42 3.53 -7.97
N LYS A 72 -17.57 3.83 -7.37
CA LYS A 72 -17.66 4.59 -6.13
C LYS A 72 -16.96 3.85 -4.97
N ALA A 73 -17.28 2.58 -4.76
CA ALA A 73 -16.68 1.79 -3.68
C ALA A 73 -15.16 1.68 -3.80
N LEU A 74 -14.63 1.46 -5.02
CA LEU A 74 -13.19 1.41 -5.25
C LEU A 74 -12.52 2.78 -5.09
N ALA A 75 -13.19 3.87 -5.48
CA ALA A 75 -12.68 5.22 -5.29
C ALA A 75 -12.61 5.59 -3.80
N ASP A 76 -13.64 5.26 -3.02
CA ASP A 76 -13.68 5.51 -1.58
C ASP A 76 -12.56 4.73 -0.85
N LEU A 77 -12.37 3.44 -1.19
CA LEU A 77 -11.27 2.63 -0.67
C LEU A 77 -9.90 3.16 -1.13
N GLY A 78 -9.77 3.58 -2.39
CA GLY A 78 -8.53 4.14 -2.92
C GLY A 78 -8.13 5.44 -2.23
N ASN A 79 -9.09 6.32 -1.94
CA ASN A 79 -8.85 7.56 -1.19
C ASN A 79 -8.44 7.28 0.26
N LYS A 80 -9.11 6.33 0.92
CA LYS A 80 -8.73 5.89 2.27
C LYS A 80 -7.31 5.34 2.29
N LEU A 81 -6.96 4.48 1.34
CA LEU A 81 -5.62 3.91 1.23
C LEU A 81 -4.56 4.98 0.98
N LEU A 82 -4.84 5.95 0.11
CA LEU A 82 -3.95 7.09 -0.16
C LEU A 82 -3.61 7.86 1.10
N TYR A 83 -4.64 8.23 1.85
CA TYR A 83 -4.46 8.93 3.11
C TYR A 83 -3.60 8.13 4.10
N LEU A 84 -3.90 6.84 4.29
CA LEU A 84 -3.15 6.00 5.23
C LEU A 84 -1.68 5.79 4.80
N MET A 85 -1.42 5.64 3.50
CA MET A 85 -0.03 5.55 3.01
C MET A 85 0.73 6.86 3.14
N GLU A 86 0.08 8.02 3.01
CA GLU A 86 0.72 9.32 3.28
C GLU A 86 1.09 9.45 4.76
N GLU A 87 0.24 9.00 5.67
CA GLU A 87 0.53 8.99 7.10
C GLU A 87 1.67 8.00 7.44
N LEU A 88 1.67 6.81 6.82
CA LEU A 88 2.76 5.86 6.97
C LEU A 88 4.08 6.39 6.41
N ASP A 89 4.08 7.06 5.25
CA ASP A 89 5.27 7.72 4.70
C ASP A 89 5.84 8.78 5.66
N ARG A 90 4.98 9.58 6.30
CA ARG A 90 5.39 10.55 7.32
C ARG A 90 5.97 9.84 8.54
N ALA A 91 5.35 8.74 8.99
CA ALA A 91 5.82 7.96 10.13
C ALA A 91 7.22 7.38 9.88
N VAL A 92 7.42 6.74 8.72
CA VAL A 92 8.72 6.21 8.27
C VAL A 92 9.77 7.31 8.20
N LYS A 93 9.43 8.49 7.63
CA LYS A 93 10.34 9.65 7.59
C LYS A 93 10.67 10.22 8.97
N SER A 94 9.73 10.13 9.91
CA SER A 94 9.96 10.54 11.30
C SER A 94 10.80 9.53 12.09
N ARG A 95 11.03 8.33 11.55
CA ARG A 95 11.74 7.22 12.18
C ARG A 95 11.16 6.86 13.54
N SER A 96 9.85 7.06 13.71
CA SER A 96 9.14 6.69 14.92
C SER A 96 8.58 5.29 14.75
N ILE A 97 9.14 4.31 15.45
CA ILE A 97 8.69 2.91 15.40
C ILE A 97 7.22 2.82 15.84
N SER A 98 6.87 3.41 16.98
CA SER A 98 5.49 3.40 17.50
C SER A 98 4.47 4.00 16.52
N LEU A 99 4.79 5.13 15.88
CA LEU A 99 3.89 5.75 14.90
C LEU A 99 3.81 4.91 13.63
N THR A 100 4.96 4.37 13.17
CA THR A 100 5.05 3.50 11.99
C THR A 100 4.19 2.25 12.20
N GLN A 101 4.25 1.60 13.36
CA GLN A 101 3.41 0.44 13.69
C GLN A 101 1.90 0.75 13.59
N VAL A 102 1.47 1.87 14.16
CA VAL A 102 0.05 2.28 14.13
C VAL A 102 -0.39 2.55 12.69
N CYS A 103 0.36 3.38 11.96
CA CYS A 103 0.04 3.70 10.57
C CYS A 103 0.11 2.45 9.67
N TYR A 104 1.03 1.53 9.94
CA TYR A 104 1.18 0.28 9.21
C TYR A 104 -0.03 -0.62 9.41
N SER A 105 -0.48 -0.84 10.64
CA SER A 105 -1.66 -1.65 10.95
C SER A 105 -2.91 -1.15 10.21
N ASP A 106 -3.15 0.16 10.24
CA ASP A 106 -4.28 0.77 9.52
C ASP A 106 -4.15 0.61 8.00
N THR A 107 -2.95 0.84 7.46
CA THR A 107 -2.65 0.66 6.03
C THR A 107 -2.83 -0.78 5.59
N ALA A 108 -2.33 -1.75 6.37
CA ALA A 108 -2.43 -3.18 6.10
C ALA A 108 -3.89 -3.63 6.07
N HIS A 109 -4.71 -3.17 7.03
CA HIS A 109 -6.13 -3.45 7.05
C HIS A 109 -6.82 -2.97 5.76
N THR A 110 -6.57 -1.74 5.32
CA THR A 110 -7.16 -1.21 4.08
C THR A 110 -6.58 -1.83 2.81
N LEU A 111 -5.32 -2.29 2.80
CA LEU A 111 -4.78 -3.09 1.71
C LEU A 111 -5.56 -4.41 1.55
N HIS A 112 -5.93 -5.07 2.64
CA HIS A 112 -6.79 -6.25 2.59
C HIS A 112 -8.18 -5.92 2.04
N GLU A 113 -8.79 -4.81 2.46
CA GLU A 113 -10.08 -4.35 1.92
C GLU A 113 -10.01 -4.13 0.39
N VAL A 114 -8.96 -3.46 -0.09
CA VAL A 114 -8.73 -3.24 -1.53
C VAL A 114 -8.55 -4.56 -2.27
N MET A 115 -7.73 -5.48 -1.75
CA MET A 115 -7.54 -6.79 -2.39
C MET A 115 -8.85 -7.57 -2.49
N ALA A 116 -9.69 -7.54 -1.45
CA ALA A 116 -11.00 -8.18 -1.45
C ALA A 116 -11.94 -7.55 -2.48
N ALA A 117 -11.98 -6.22 -2.60
CA ALA A 117 -12.80 -5.50 -3.58
C ALA A 117 -12.38 -5.74 -5.06
N LEU A 118 -11.17 -6.25 -5.27
CA LEU A 118 -10.63 -6.61 -6.59
C LEU A 118 -10.91 -8.07 -6.99
N VAL A 119 -11.45 -8.90 -6.09
CA VAL A 119 -11.92 -10.25 -6.45
C VAL A 119 -13.24 -10.10 -7.25
N PRO A 120 -13.36 -10.71 -8.45
CA PRO A 120 -14.62 -10.70 -9.17
C PRO A 120 -15.71 -11.39 -8.33
N SER A 121 -16.90 -10.79 -8.24
CA SER A 121 -18.08 -11.47 -7.73
C SER A 121 -18.40 -12.64 -8.67
N ASN A 122 -18.47 -13.86 -8.12
CA ASN A 122 -18.89 -15.06 -8.86
C ASN A 122 -20.35 -14.97 -9.33
#